data_AF-A0A7C4SEF3-F1
#
_entry.id   AF-A0A7C4SEF3-F1
#
_cell.length_a   1.000
_cell.length_b   1.000
_cell.length_c   1.000
_cell.angle_alpha   90.00
_cell.angle_beta   90.00
_cell.angle_gamma   90.00
#
_symmetry.space_group_name_H-M   'P 1'
#
loop_
_entity.id
_entity.type
_entity.pdbx_description
1 polymer ?
#
loop_
_entity_poly.entity_id
_entity_poly.type
_entity_poly.pdbx_seq_one_letter_code
_entity_poly.pdbx_strand_id
1 'polypeptide(L)'
;MHRRTQIIGLLLLGVAALAFAWSPALRAAAHDFFQGFRFRRLLIVPYTFSMPAATGETLSRILGEDLTFEPVEPRMVQSLSEAEALLSFPIRLPAGVKEFITLQVMPAASARWTIDVGHLREALHAAGADEVTIPDSLHGTVLTVTVGPVLLATFEAEGNPYGWAQAPLPVYTMQPEGDIRPLAEAAMRLMGMPAGEARRLARTVDWQTTLLLPIPMAPGMTMAVESVSLGDREGTLFTFPQAAHTPGGETLPVRFLLWHDEAFLYVIGGPGAEPGRLIAWARAIR
;
A
#
# COMPACT_ATOMS: atom_id res chain seq x y z
N MET A 1 -21.58 -20.28 -0.08
CA MET A 1 -20.12 -20.17 0.23
C MET A 1 -19.27 -19.51 -0.87
N HIS A 2 -19.69 -19.43 -2.14
CA HIS A 2 -18.86 -18.84 -3.22
C HIS A 2 -18.54 -17.33 -3.15
N ARG A 3 -19.20 -16.55 -2.28
CA ARG A 3 -19.01 -15.07 -2.25
C ARG A 3 -17.75 -14.58 -1.51
N ARG A 4 -16.96 -15.48 -0.89
CA ARG A 4 -15.79 -15.10 -0.05
C ARG A 4 -14.44 -15.13 -0.79
N THR A 5 -14.29 -15.95 -1.84
CA THR A 5 -13.02 -16.10 -2.57
C THR A 5 -12.71 -14.97 -3.53
N GLN A 6 -13.72 -14.24 -4.03
CA GLN A 6 -13.52 -13.06 -4.90
C GLN A 6 -12.94 -11.84 -4.16
N ILE A 7 -12.95 -11.84 -2.83
CA ILE A 7 -12.49 -10.70 -2.02
C ILE A 7 -10.98 -10.75 -1.79
N ILE A 8 -10.33 -11.91 -1.93
CA ILE A 8 -8.91 -12.12 -1.56
C ILE A 8 -7.96 -11.25 -2.39
N GLY A 9 -8.23 -11.05 -3.68
CA GLY A 9 -7.44 -10.16 -4.54
C GLY A 9 -7.62 -8.67 -4.20
N LEU A 10 -8.80 -8.27 -3.75
CA LEU A 10 -9.09 -6.89 -3.32
C LEU A 10 -8.51 -6.61 -1.92
N LEU A 11 -8.48 -7.63 -1.05
CA LEU A 11 -7.97 -7.55 0.32
C LEU A 11 -6.46 -7.36 0.41
N LEU A 12 -5.65 -7.82 -0.55
CA LEU A 12 -4.19 -7.59 -0.50
C LEU A 12 -3.80 -6.14 -0.80
N LEU A 13 -4.57 -5.45 -1.66
CA LEU A 13 -4.53 -3.99 -1.79
C LEU A 13 -5.19 -3.28 -0.61
N GLY A 14 -6.31 -3.84 -0.13
CA GLY A 14 -7.06 -3.31 1.00
C GLY A 14 -6.25 -3.28 2.30
N VAL A 15 -5.63 -4.38 2.73
CA VAL A 15 -4.99 -4.49 4.05
C VAL A 15 -3.75 -3.60 4.21
N ALA A 16 -3.03 -3.29 3.12
CA ALA A 16 -1.95 -2.30 3.16
C ALA A 16 -2.47 -0.83 3.16
N ALA A 17 -3.69 -0.59 2.69
CA ALA A 17 -4.32 0.74 2.61
C ALA A 17 -5.35 1.04 3.73
N LEU A 18 -5.88 0.02 4.41
CA LEU A 18 -6.97 0.13 5.39
C LEU A 18 -6.57 0.81 6.71
N ALA A 19 -5.27 1.09 6.90
CA ALA A 19 -4.74 1.77 8.07
C ALA A 19 -4.61 3.31 7.90
N PHE A 20 -5.13 3.91 6.83
CA PHE A 20 -4.76 5.30 6.45
C PHE A 20 -5.87 6.34 6.19
N ALA A 21 -7.13 5.96 6.10
CA ALA A 21 -8.32 6.79 5.85
C ALA A 21 -8.69 8.05 6.70
N TRP A 22 -9.55 8.89 6.06
CA TRP A 22 -10.50 9.91 6.59
C TRP A 22 -9.99 11.28 7.15
N SER A 23 -10.91 12.02 7.81
CA SER A 23 -10.91 13.43 8.28
C SER A 23 -10.74 14.59 7.25
N PRO A 24 -11.42 15.75 7.38
CA PRO A 24 -11.58 16.70 6.26
C PRO A 24 -10.60 17.90 6.21
N ALA A 25 -9.72 18.07 7.21
CA ALA A 25 -8.98 19.33 7.43
C ALA A 25 -7.83 19.63 6.43
N LEU A 26 -7.36 18.64 5.67
CA LEU A 26 -6.11 18.72 4.90
C LEU A 26 -6.24 19.29 3.48
N ARG A 27 -7.44 19.67 3.02
CA ARG A 27 -7.65 20.16 1.64
C ARG A 27 -7.04 21.54 1.32
N ALA A 28 -6.45 22.23 2.29
CA ALA A 28 -5.97 23.61 2.14
C ALA A 28 -4.44 23.79 2.02
N ALA A 29 -3.63 22.76 2.32
CA ALA A 29 -2.17 22.91 2.46
C ALA A 29 -1.35 22.59 1.20
N ALA A 30 -2.00 22.31 0.07
CA ALA A 30 -1.36 21.66 -1.08
C ALA A 30 -0.59 22.60 -2.06
N HIS A 31 -0.58 23.93 -1.87
CA HIS A 31 -0.07 24.82 -2.93
C HIS A 31 1.46 25.06 -2.89
N ASP A 32 2.07 25.14 -1.71
CA ASP A 32 3.52 25.47 -1.58
C ASP A 32 4.43 24.26 -1.31
N PHE A 33 3.87 23.07 -1.04
CA PHE A 33 4.63 21.92 -0.53
C PHE A 33 5.36 21.08 -1.61
N PHE A 34 4.98 21.19 -2.89
CA PHE A 34 5.40 20.24 -3.94
C PHE A 34 6.81 20.44 -4.53
N GLN A 35 7.63 21.38 -4.03
CA GLN A 35 8.96 21.60 -4.61
C GLN A 35 10.04 20.61 -4.13
N GLY A 36 9.84 19.93 -2.99
CA GLY A 36 10.85 19.06 -2.38
C GLY A 36 10.69 17.56 -2.66
N PHE A 37 9.47 17.02 -2.64
CA PHE A 37 9.24 15.57 -2.69
C PHE A 37 9.14 15.08 -4.14
N ARG A 38 10.12 14.28 -4.57
CA ARG A 38 10.09 13.57 -5.87
C ARG A 38 10.19 12.07 -5.61
N PHE A 39 9.05 11.40 -5.61
CA PHE A 39 8.99 9.95 -5.68
C PHE A 39 9.71 9.47 -6.95
N ARG A 40 10.59 8.49 -6.80
CA ARG A 40 11.42 7.95 -7.91
C ARG A 40 11.42 6.44 -7.98
N ARG A 41 11.14 5.75 -6.88
CA ARG A 41 11.34 4.30 -6.80
C ARG A 41 10.32 3.62 -5.90
N LEU A 42 9.82 2.48 -6.35
CA LEU A 42 9.16 1.51 -5.50
C LEU A 42 10.18 0.47 -5.00
N LEU A 43 10.16 0.16 -3.71
CA LEU A 43 10.84 -1.02 -3.16
C LEU A 43 9.81 -1.94 -2.52
N ILE A 44 9.80 -3.19 -2.98
CA ILE A 44 8.89 -4.22 -2.49
C ILE A 44 9.63 -5.10 -1.49
N VAL A 45 9.01 -5.34 -0.35
CA VAL A 45 9.54 -6.25 0.65
C VAL A 45 8.46 -7.28 1.01
N PRO A 46 8.53 -8.51 0.49
CA PRO A 46 7.71 -9.59 1.01
C PRO A 46 8.11 -9.85 2.47
N TYR A 47 7.12 -9.98 3.35
CA TYR A 47 7.36 -10.35 4.73
C TYR A 47 6.28 -11.32 5.20
N THR A 48 6.69 -12.38 5.90
CA THR A 48 5.74 -13.27 6.55
C THR A 48 5.25 -12.57 7.81
N PHE A 49 3.96 -12.25 7.89
CA PHE A 49 3.39 -11.72 9.13
C PHE A 49 3.33 -12.86 10.15
N SER A 50 4.33 -12.94 11.03
CA SER A 50 4.49 -14.00 12.03
C SER A 50 4.18 -13.53 13.46
N MET A 51 3.53 -12.38 13.62
CA MET A 51 3.20 -11.84 14.94
C MET A 51 2.01 -12.59 15.56
N PRO A 52 2.11 -13.05 16.82
CA PRO A 52 0.96 -13.57 17.57
C PRO A 52 -0.12 -12.49 17.77
N ALA A 53 -1.40 -12.88 17.72
CA ALA A 53 -2.52 -11.94 17.91
C ALA A 53 -2.43 -11.15 19.24
N ALA A 54 -2.03 -11.81 20.33
CA ALA A 54 -1.85 -11.17 21.64
C ALA A 54 -0.72 -10.11 21.67
N THR A 55 0.30 -10.27 20.81
CA THR A 55 1.32 -9.23 20.60
C THR A 55 0.70 -8.06 19.84
N GLY A 56 -0.10 -8.30 18.80
CA GLY A 56 -0.81 -7.26 18.06
C GLY A 56 -1.76 -6.42 18.93
N GLU A 57 -2.56 -7.07 19.78
CA GLU A 57 -3.41 -6.38 20.77
C GLU A 57 -2.59 -5.56 21.77
N THR A 58 -1.39 -6.03 22.12
CA THR A 58 -0.51 -5.32 23.05
C THR A 58 0.15 -4.10 22.39
N LEU A 59 0.62 -4.23 21.15
CA LEU A 59 1.10 -3.09 20.36
C LEU A 59 0.00 -2.05 20.13
N SER A 60 -1.22 -2.49 19.81
CA SER A 60 -2.37 -1.59 19.65
C SER A 60 -2.76 -0.85 20.93
N ARG A 61 -2.44 -1.41 22.11
CA ARG A 61 -2.67 -0.77 23.40
C ARG A 61 -1.59 0.25 23.74
N ILE A 62 -0.33 -0.08 23.45
CA ILE A 62 0.83 0.78 23.71
C ILE A 62 0.87 1.97 22.76
N LEU A 63 0.66 1.74 21.46
CA LEU A 63 0.79 2.77 20.40
C LEU A 63 -0.55 3.41 19.99
N GLY A 64 -1.67 2.93 20.54
CA GLY A 64 -3.02 3.36 20.13
C GLY A 64 -3.36 4.80 20.49
N GLU A 65 -2.77 5.34 21.56
CA GLU A 65 -2.96 6.73 21.98
C GLU A 65 -2.05 7.69 21.20
N ASP A 66 -0.87 7.23 20.78
CA ASP A 66 0.09 7.97 19.95
C ASP A 66 -0.41 8.21 18.51
N LEU A 67 -1.20 7.26 17.99
CA LEU A 67 -1.65 7.22 16.59
C LEU A 67 -3.07 7.75 16.44
N THR A 68 -3.22 9.00 16.00
CA THR A 68 -4.50 9.54 15.55
C THR A 68 -4.83 9.01 14.14
N PHE A 69 -5.90 8.22 14.06
CA PHE A 69 -6.37 7.58 12.83
C PHE A 69 -7.92 7.45 12.75
N GLU A 70 -8.53 7.48 11.55
CA GLU A 70 -9.98 7.36 11.30
C GLU A 70 -10.32 6.27 10.23
N PRO A 71 -11.32 5.38 10.42
CA PRO A 71 -11.73 4.39 9.39
C PRO A 71 -12.26 5.03 8.08
N VAL A 72 -12.20 4.35 6.93
CA VAL A 72 -12.86 4.83 5.70
C VAL A 72 -14.27 4.32 5.56
N GLU A 73 -15.10 5.15 4.91
CA GLU A 73 -16.19 4.64 4.09
C GLU A 73 -15.87 4.79 2.60
N PRO A 74 -15.55 3.68 1.89
CA PRO A 74 -15.49 3.64 0.43
C PRO A 74 -16.85 3.97 -0.16
N ARG A 75 -16.87 4.79 -1.21
CA ARG A 75 -18.09 5.20 -1.90
C ARG A 75 -18.25 4.41 -3.18
N MET A 76 -19.28 3.58 -3.27
CA MET A 76 -19.74 3.04 -4.55
C MET A 76 -20.19 4.19 -5.46
N VAL A 77 -19.78 4.17 -6.72
CA VAL A 77 -20.20 5.14 -7.75
C VAL A 77 -20.72 4.40 -8.98
N GLN A 78 -21.58 5.05 -9.76
CA GLN A 78 -22.26 4.45 -10.91
C GLN A 78 -21.56 4.73 -12.25
N SER A 79 -20.63 5.69 -12.29
CA SER A 79 -19.92 6.06 -13.52
C SER A 79 -18.50 6.56 -13.27
N LEU A 80 -17.67 6.53 -14.31
CA LEU A 80 -16.33 7.11 -14.27
C LEU A 80 -16.36 8.64 -14.08
N SER A 81 -17.35 9.34 -14.64
CA SER A 81 -17.48 10.79 -14.47
C SER A 81 -17.81 11.18 -13.02
N GLU A 82 -18.65 10.40 -12.35
CA GLU A 82 -18.91 10.54 -10.90
C GLU A 82 -17.63 10.24 -10.09
N ALA A 83 -16.88 9.21 -10.48
CA ALA A 83 -15.61 8.87 -9.85
C ALA A 83 -14.58 10.02 -9.98
N GLU A 84 -14.35 10.55 -11.18
CA GLU A 84 -13.45 11.68 -11.44
C GLU A 84 -13.83 12.93 -10.64
N ALA A 85 -15.13 13.23 -10.53
CA ALA A 85 -15.63 14.34 -9.73
C ALA A 85 -15.31 14.20 -8.23
N LEU A 86 -15.31 12.98 -7.69
CA LEU A 86 -14.92 12.71 -6.30
C LEU A 86 -13.41 12.64 -6.09
N LEU A 87 -12.66 12.12 -7.07
CA LEU A 87 -11.21 11.97 -7.03
C LEU A 87 -10.46 13.30 -7.23
N SER A 88 -11.08 14.26 -7.93
CA SER A 88 -10.45 15.52 -8.37
C SER A 88 -9.23 15.32 -9.29
N PHE A 89 -9.17 14.18 -10.00
CA PHE A 89 -8.14 13.87 -11.00
C PHE A 89 -8.70 12.98 -12.12
N PRO A 90 -8.10 13.01 -13.33
CA PRO A 90 -8.55 12.19 -14.46
C PRO A 90 -8.22 10.70 -14.25
N ILE A 91 -9.19 9.83 -14.53
CA ILE A 91 -9.00 8.39 -14.49
C ILE A 91 -8.35 7.94 -15.79
N ARG A 92 -7.23 7.22 -15.68
CA ARG A 92 -6.52 6.66 -16.83
C ARG A 92 -6.91 5.19 -16.96
N LEU A 93 -7.51 4.83 -18.09
CA LEU A 93 -8.14 3.51 -18.28
C LEU A 93 -7.20 2.50 -18.97
N PRO A 94 -7.26 1.21 -18.60
CA PRO A 94 -6.63 0.15 -19.38
C PRO A 94 -7.23 0.10 -20.79
N ALA A 95 -6.37 0.04 -21.82
CA ALA A 95 -6.81 0.09 -23.22
C ALA A 95 -7.86 -0.98 -23.55
N GLY A 96 -8.98 -0.55 -24.14
CA GLY A 96 -10.12 -1.40 -24.50
C GLY A 96 -11.16 -1.60 -23.39
N VAL A 97 -10.86 -1.27 -22.14
CA VAL A 97 -11.81 -1.38 -21.02
C VAL A 97 -12.73 -0.15 -21.01
N LYS A 98 -14.03 -0.38 -21.17
CA LYS A 98 -15.08 0.65 -21.17
C LYS A 98 -16.17 0.43 -20.11
N GLU A 99 -16.35 -0.81 -19.69
CA GLU A 99 -17.38 -1.22 -18.74
C GLU A 99 -16.71 -1.81 -17.50
N PHE A 100 -17.25 -1.48 -16.33
CA PHE A 100 -16.77 -1.94 -15.03
C PHE A 100 -17.92 -2.59 -14.27
N ILE A 101 -17.64 -3.73 -13.64
CA ILE A 101 -18.57 -4.47 -12.77
C ILE A 101 -18.78 -3.68 -11.47
N THR A 102 -17.71 -3.06 -10.95
CA THR A 102 -17.77 -2.17 -9.78
C THR A 102 -16.89 -0.96 -10.00
N LEU A 103 -17.37 0.20 -9.55
CA LEU A 103 -16.56 1.40 -9.34
C LEU A 103 -16.70 1.84 -7.87
N GLN A 104 -15.56 2.11 -7.24
CA GLN A 104 -15.45 2.55 -5.86
C GLN A 104 -14.42 3.69 -5.79
N VAL A 105 -14.76 4.75 -5.05
CA VAL A 105 -13.81 5.79 -4.66
C VAL A 105 -13.58 5.65 -3.16
N MET A 106 -12.33 5.39 -2.79
CA MET A 106 -11.87 5.54 -1.41
C MET A 106 -11.43 7.00 -1.23
N PRO A 107 -12.04 7.80 -0.34
CA PRO A 107 -11.62 9.17 -0.09
C PRO A 107 -10.17 9.28 0.41
N ALA A 108 -9.62 10.49 0.32
CA ALA A 108 -8.30 10.82 0.85
C ALA A 108 -8.19 10.55 2.37
N ALA A 109 -6.95 10.39 2.79
CA ALA A 109 -6.59 9.52 3.90
C ALA A 109 -5.35 10.09 4.59
N SER A 110 -5.36 10.29 5.91
CA SER A 110 -4.13 10.61 6.66
C SER A 110 -4.07 9.94 8.02
N ALA A 111 -2.89 9.42 8.38
CA ALA A 111 -2.56 8.98 9.73
C ALA A 111 -1.54 9.94 10.35
N ARG A 112 -1.72 10.29 11.64
CA ARG A 112 -0.81 11.13 12.40
C ARG A 112 -0.31 10.39 13.64
N TRP A 113 1.00 10.17 13.71
CA TRP A 113 1.67 9.61 14.86
C TRP A 113 2.43 10.71 15.61
N THR A 114 2.03 10.98 16.86
CA THR A 114 2.84 11.77 17.80
C THR A 114 3.73 10.79 18.53
N ILE A 115 5.04 10.82 18.26
CA ILE A 115 5.95 9.77 18.69
C ILE A 115 6.21 9.90 20.20
N ASP A 116 5.68 8.96 20.99
CA ASP A 116 6.20 8.72 22.33
C ASP A 116 7.32 7.66 22.26
N VAL A 117 8.55 8.11 22.52
CA VAL A 117 9.73 7.24 22.50
C VAL A 117 9.72 6.19 23.63
N GLY A 118 9.03 6.45 24.74
CA GLY A 118 8.81 5.48 25.82
C GLY A 118 7.87 4.36 25.37
N HIS A 119 6.69 4.71 24.86
CA HIS A 119 5.74 3.74 24.29
C HIS A 119 6.37 2.95 23.13
N LEU A 120 7.11 3.61 22.23
CA LEU A 120 7.77 2.91 21.13
C LEU A 120 8.84 1.91 21.61
N ARG A 121 9.59 2.22 22.67
CA ARG A 121 10.54 1.28 23.29
C ARG A 121 9.83 0.11 23.97
N GLU A 122 8.71 0.35 24.66
CA GLU A 122 7.90 -0.72 25.25
C GLU A 122 7.30 -1.65 24.17
N ALA A 123 6.79 -1.07 23.09
CA ALA A 123 6.30 -1.80 21.93
C ALA A 123 7.39 -2.67 21.29
N LEU A 124 8.60 -2.14 21.13
CA LEU A 124 9.75 -2.89 20.62
C LEU A 124 10.18 -4.01 21.58
N HIS A 125 10.19 -3.77 22.89
CA HIS A 125 10.47 -4.81 23.89
C HIS A 125 9.44 -5.95 23.82
N ALA A 126 8.14 -5.62 23.76
CA ALA A 126 7.06 -6.59 23.61
C ALA A 126 7.11 -7.40 22.29
N ALA A 127 7.74 -6.84 21.26
CA ALA A 127 8.00 -7.50 19.98
C ALA A 127 9.34 -8.27 19.93
N GLY A 128 10.15 -8.27 20.99
CA GLY A 128 11.50 -8.86 20.99
C GLY A 128 12.45 -8.15 20.02
N ALA A 129 12.40 -6.81 20.02
CA ALA A 129 13.15 -5.92 19.14
C ALA A 129 13.97 -4.87 19.92
N ASP A 130 14.45 -5.23 21.12
CA ASP A 130 15.28 -4.40 21.99
C ASP A 130 16.56 -3.87 21.34
N GLU A 131 17.03 -4.51 20.26
CA GLU A 131 18.20 -4.06 19.51
C GLU A 131 17.96 -2.79 18.67
N VAL A 132 16.72 -2.32 18.53
CA VAL A 132 16.37 -1.10 17.79
C VAL A 132 16.56 0.13 18.69
N THR A 133 17.51 0.98 18.33
CA THR A 133 17.76 2.23 19.08
C THR A 133 16.87 3.36 18.56
N ILE A 134 15.96 3.85 19.40
CA ILE A 134 15.17 5.07 19.16
C ILE A 134 15.83 6.26 19.86
N PRO A 135 16.26 7.31 19.13
CA PRO A 135 16.76 8.54 19.75
C PRO A 135 15.68 9.28 20.56
N ASP A 136 16.02 9.77 21.76
CA ASP A 136 15.09 10.57 22.59
C ASP A 136 14.65 11.87 21.90
N SER A 137 15.45 12.38 20.95
CA SER A 137 15.13 13.57 20.14
C SER A 137 13.91 13.40 19.23
N LEU A 138 13.39 12.17 19.05
CA LEU A 138 12.16 11.91 18.32
C LEU A 138 10.90 12.05 19.21
N HIS A 139 11.03 12.14 20.54
CA HIS A 139 9.87 12.27 21.43
C HIS A 139 9.11 13.57 21.15
N GLY A 140 7.78 13.49 21.02
CA GLY A 140 6.91 14.59 20.65
C GLY A 140 6.98 15.00 19.17
N THR A 141 7.79 14.31 18.35
CA THR A 141 7.81 14.54 16.90
C THR A 141 6.52 14.01 16.28
N VAL A 142 5.90 14.81 15.40
CA VAL A 142 4.66 14.47 14.71
C VAL A 142 4.98 14.00 13.29
N LEU A 143 4.85 12.69 13.05
CA LEU A 143 4.88 12.10 11.71
C LEU A 143 3.44 12.07 11.16
N THR A 144 3.19 12.73 10.04
CA THR A 144 1.91 12.62 9.31
C THR A 144 2.16 11.96 7.96
N VAL A 145 1.43 10.89 7.66
CA VAL A 145 1.43 10.22 6.35
C VAL A 145 0.09 10.48 5.69
N THR A 146 0.09 10.92 4.43
CA THR A 146 -1.11 11.24 3.65
C THR A 146 -1.14 10.40 2.37
N VAL A 147 -2.30 9.79 2.10
CA VAL A 147 -2.61 9.07 0.87
C VAL A 147 -3.76 9.80 0.16
N GLY A 148 -3.61 10.03 -1.14
CA GLY A 148 -4.67 10.64 -1.95
C GLY A 148 -5.90 9.74 -2.09
N PRO A 149 -7.02 10.25 -2.64
CA PRO A 149 -8.19 9.40 -2.85
C PRO A 149 -7.89 8.36 -3.94
N VAL A 150 -8.42 7.15 -3.80
CA VAL A 150 -8.09 5.99 -4.63
C VAL A 150 -9.30 5.54 -5.44
N LEU A 151 -9.13 5.37 -6.74
CA LEU A 151 -10.06 4.58 -7.54
C LEU A 151 -9.80 3.10 -7.29
N LEU A 152 -10.84 2.35 -6.95
CA LEU A 152 -10.88 0.90 -6.99
C LEU A 152 -11.97 0.47 -7.96
N ALA A 153 -11.62 -0.37 -8.94
CA ALA A 153 -12.56 -0.81 -9.95
C ALA A 153 -12.37 -2.30 -10.25
N THR A 154 -13.44 -2.96 -10.73
CA THR A 154 -13.33 -4.33 -11.26
C THR A 154 -14.01 -4.41 -12.63
N PHE A 155 -13.46 -5.22 -13.52
CA PHE A 155 -13.97 -5.45 -14.86
C PHE A 155 -13.68 -6.89 -15.31
N GLU A 156 -14.25 -7.32 -16.42
CA GLU A 156 -13.94 -8.60 -17.05
C GLU A 156 -13.25 -8.36 -18.40
N ALA A 157 -12.26 -9.18 -18.73
CA ALA A 157 -11.70 -9.24 -20.08
C ALA A 157 -11.43 -10.70 -20.46
N GLU A 158 -12.08 -11.17 -21.53
CA GLU A 158 -11.99 -12.55 -22.02
C GLU A 158 -12.27 -13.61 -20.93
N GLY A 159 -13.41 -13.48 -20.24
CA GLY A 159 -13.83 -14.44 -19.21
C GLY A 159 -13.07 -14.37 -17.89
N ASN A 160 -12.07 -13.49 -17.76
CA ASN A 160 -11.24 -13.35 -16.57
C ASN A 160 -11.55 -12.04 -15.81
N PRO A 161 -11.74 -12.09 -14.48
CA PRO A 161 -11.99 -10.90 -13.67
C PRO A 161 -10.67 -10.19 -13.32
N TYR A 162 -10.66 -8.87 -13.48
CA TYR A 162 -9.54 -7.99 -13.15
C TYR A 162 -9.95 -6.94 -12.13
N GLY A 163 -9.06 -6.67 -11.18
CA GLY A 163 -9.04 -5.45 -10.38
C GLY A 163 -8.19 -4.37 -11.07
N TRP A 164 -8.62 -3.13 -10.92
CA TRP A 164 -7.93 -1.92 -11.35
C TRP A 164 -7.87 -0.91 -10.19
N ALA A 165 -6.70 -0.32 -9.96
CA ALA A 165 -6.52 0.73 -8.98
C ALA A 165 -5.65 1.88 -9.54
N GLN A 166 -6.06 3.11 -9.23
CA GLN A 166 -5.28 4.33 -9.46
C GLN A 166 -5.34 5.19 -8.20
N ALA A 167 -4.17 5.54 -7.66
CA ALA A 167 -4.02 6.38 -6.47
C ALA A 167 -2.96 7.45 -6.72
N PRO A 168 -3.12 8.69 -6.22
CA PRO A 168 -1.99 9.61 -6.10
C PRO A 168 -0.90 9.01 -5.22
N LEU A 169 0.34 9.43 -5.46
CA LEU A 169 1.48 8.97 -4.69
C LEU A 169 1.36 9.41 -3.22
N PRO A 170 1.69 8.53 -2.24
CA PRO A 170 1.65 8.89 -0.84
C PRO A 170 2.78 9.87 -0.51
N VAL A 171 2.53 10.75 0.47
CA VAL A 171 3.51 11.71 0.98
C VAL A 171 3.56 11.63 2.50
N TYR A 172 4.68 12.04 3.10
CA TYR A 172 4.79 12.19 4.55
C TYR A 172 5.45 13.50 4.93
N THR A 173 5.17 13.96 6.15
CA THR A 173 5.75 15.15 6.77
C THR A 173 6.17 14.80 8.18
N MET A 174 7.30 15.31 8.66
CA MET A 174 7.74 15.15 10.05
C MET A 174 8.00 16.51 10.68
N GLN A 175 7.44 16.74 11.87
CA GLN A 175 7.50 18.04 12.56
C GLN A 175 7.96 17.84 14.02
N PRO A 176 9.14 18.35 14.43
CA PRO A 176 10.17 18.97 13.58
C PRO A 176 10.73 18.01 12.53
N GLU A 177 11.40 18.55 11.51
CA GLU A 177 12.14 17.74 10.54
C GLU A 177 13.27 16.96 11.23
N GLY A 178 13.55 15.76 10.73
CA GLY A 178 14.55 14.88 11.33
C GLY A 178 14.74 13.57 10.57
N ASP A 179 15.35 12.59 11.23
CA ASP A 179 15.66 11.30 10.62
C ASP A 179 14.52 10.27 10.79
N ILE A 180 13.93 9.85 9.67
CA ILE A 180 12.88 8.83 9.62
C ILE A 180 13.41 7.39 9.79
N ARG A 181 14.72 7.16 9.61
CA ARG A 181 15.33 5.81 9.55
C ARG A 181 15.13 4.99 10.84
N PRO A 182 15.26 5.53 12.07
CA PRO A 182 14.99 4.76 13.29
C PRO A 182 13.53 4.31 13.39
N LEU A 183 12.59 5.15 12.96
CA LEU A 183 11.16 4.86 12.94
C LEU A 183 10.82 3.81 11.86
N ALA A 184 11.51 3.84 10.72
CA ALA A 184 11.41 2.82 9.69
C ALA A 184 11.96 1.46 10.15
N GLU A 185 13.13 1.42 10.82
CA GLU A 185 13.64 0.18 11.44
C GLU A 185 12.64 -0.36 12.46
N ALA A 186 12.11 0.51 13.33
CA ALA A 186 11.12 0.14 14.33
C ALA A 186 9.84 -0.43 13.70
N ALA A 187 9.23 0.27 12.75
CA ALA A 187 8.01 -0.17 12.06
C ALA A 187 8.21 -1.54 11.37
N MET A 188 9.35 -1.75 10.70
CA MET A 188 9.68 -3.04 10.10
C MET A 188 9.83 -4.15 11.14
N ARG A 189 10.47 -3.88 12.28
CA ARG A 189 10.61 -4.87 13.36
C ARG A 189 9.29 -5.19 14.06
N LEU A 190 8.45 -4.18 14.29
CA LEU A 190 7.09 -4.35 14.78
C LEU A 190 6.26 -5.18 13.80
N MET A 191 6.44 -5.03 12.48
CA MET A 191 5.81 -5.91 11.47
C MET A 191 6.36 -7.36 11.43
N GLY A 192 7.32 -7.71 12.28
CA GLY A 192 7.92 -9.05 12.37
C GLY A 192 9.11 -9.29 11.43
N MET A 193 9.62 -8.26 10.74
CA MET A 193 10.79 -8.39 9.88
C MET A 193 12.05 -8.75 10.68
N PRO A 194 12.98 -9.58 10.17
CA PRO A 194 14.21 -9.91 10.88
C PRO A 194 15.12 -8.70 11.13
N ALA A 195 15.79 -8.66 12.30
CA ALA A 195 16.68 -7.58 12.74
C ALA A 195 17.70 -7.10 11.68
N GLY A 196 18.46 -8.04 11.10
CA GLY A 196 19.45 -7.72 10.08
C GLY A 196 18.88 -7.22 8.75
N GLU A 197 17.60 -7.50 8.48
CA GLU A 197 16.91 -7.05 7.26
C GLU A 197 16.28 -5.68 7.43
N ALA A 198 15.52 -5.46 8.50
CA ALA A 198 14.96 -4.16 8.86
C ALA A 198 16.06 -3.08 8.94
N ARG A 199 17.16 -3.40 9.64
CA ARG A 199 18.33 -2.51 9.77
C ARG A 199 19.11 -2.28 8.48
N ARG A 200 19.09 -3.24 7.56
CA ARG A 200 19.67 -3.06 6.22
C ARG A 200 18.83 -2.07 5.44
N LEU A 201 17.53 -2.35 5.31
CA LEU A 201 16.56 -1.52 4.60
C LEU A 201 16.51 -0.09 5.15
N ALA A 202 16.43 0.08 6.47
CA ALA A 202 16.44 1.38 7.15
C ALA A 202 17.61 2.29 6.73
N ARG A 203 18.78 1.70 6.44
CA ARG A 203 20.00 2.44 6.07
C ARG A 203 20.24 2.55 4.57
N THR A 204 19.75 1.61 3.76
CA THR A 204 19.98 1.59 2.30
C THR A 204 18.87 2.23 1.49
N VAL A 205 17.66 2.35 2.05
CA VAL A 205 16.51 2.98 1.39
C VAL A 205 16.65 4.50 1.50
N ASP A 206 16.53 5.19 0.38
CA ASP A 206 16.28 6.62 0.37
C ASP A 206 14.79 6.88 0.60
N TRP A 207 14.44 7.08 1.86
CA TRP A 207 13.05 7.29 2.31
C TRP A 207 12.41 8.58 1.76
N GLN A 208 13.19 9.53 1.20
CA GLN A 208 12.63 10.72 0.56
C GLN A 208 12.13 10.44 -0.87
N THR A 209 12.61 9.38 -1.51
CA THR A 209 12.29 9.07 -2.92
C THR A 209 11.78 7.65 -3.15
N THR A 210 11.84 6.79 -2.13
CA THR A 210 11.48 5.38 -2.20
C THR A 210 10.27 5.05 -1.31
N LEU A 211 9.22 4.51 -1.92
CA LEU A 211 8.10 3.91 -1.18
C LEU A 211 8.42 2.44 -0.91
N LEU A 212 8.45 2.06 0.36
CA LEU A 212 8.50 0.65 0.74
C LEU A 212 7.07 0.10 0.78
N LEU A 213 6.76 -0.88 -0.07
CA LEU A 213 5.50 -1.62 -0.02
C LEU A 213 5.72 -2.98 0.67
N PRO A 214 5.29 -3.11 1.95
CA PRO A 214 5.36 -4.38 2.66
C PRO A 214 4.20 -5.28 2.21
N ILE A 215 4.49 -6.51 1.78
CA ILE A 215 3.44 -7.46 1.35
C ILE A 215 3.33 -8.60 2.37
N PRO A 216 2.20 -8.70 3.11
CA PRO A 216 2.02 -9.73 4.12
C PRO A 216 1.79 -11.10 3.47
N MET A 217 2.69 -12.03 3.77
CA MET A 217 2.63 -13.42 3.33
C MET A 217 2.04 -14.28 4.45
N ALA A 218 1.00 -15.05 4.13
CA ALA A 218 0.48 -16.08 5.03
C ALA A 218 1.42 -17.31 5.06
N PRO A 219 1.44 -18.12 6.14
CA PRO A 219 2.23 -19.35 6.18
C PRO A 219 1.92 -20.28 5.00
N GLY A 220 2.97 -20.73 4.29
CA GLY A 220 2.85 -21.57 3.09
C GLY A 220 2.50 -20.82 1.79
N MET A 221 2.20 -19.52 1.86
CA MET A 221 1.97 -18.70 0.67
C MET A 221 3.31 -18.40 -0.03
N THR A 222 3.36 -18.57 -1.35
CA THR A 222 4.52 -18.21 -2.18
C THR A 222 4.18 -17.05 -3.10
N MET A 223 5.16 -16.18 -3.33
CA MET A 223 5.08 -15.07 -4.27
C MET A 223 6.38 -14.99 -5.07
N ALA A 224 6.26 -14.95 -6.40
CA ALA A 224 7.33 -14.54 -7.29
C ALA A 224 7.17 -13.04 -7.59
N VAL A 225 8.31 -12.34 -7.69
CA VAL A 225 8.39 -10.90 -7.96
C VAL A 225 9.36 -10.70 -9.13
N GLU A 226 8.92 -10.00 -10.16
CA GLU A 226 9.69 -9.77 -11.39
C GLU A 226 9.63 -8.29 -11.81
N SER A 227 10.78 -7.68 -12.08
CA SER A 227 10.87 -6.36 -12.72
C SER A 227 10.57 -6.48 -14.21
N VAL A 228 9.58 -5.74 -14.70
CA VAL A 228 9.16 -5.74 -16.11
C VAL A 228 9.30 -4.35 -16.74
N SER A 229 9.86 -4.28 -17.95
CA SER A 229 9.99 -3.01 -18.69
C SER A 229 8.65 -2.60 -19.30
N LEU A 230 8.21 -1.38 -18.98
CA LEU A 230 7.01 -0.74 -19.50
C LEU A 230 7.35 0.36 -20.52
N GLY A 231 8.52 0.25 -21.16
CA GLY A 231 9.10 1.28 -22.02
C GLY A 231 10.19 2.04 -21.28
N ASP A 232 9.95 3.33 -21.06
CA ASP A 232 10.76 4.24 -20.23
C ASP A 232 10.56 4.04 -18.72
N ARG A 233 9.47 3.39 -18.32
CA ARG A 233 9.14 3.04 -16.93
C ARG A 233 9.45 1.57 -16.61
N GLU A 234 9.68 1.30 -15.34
CA GLU A 234 9.72 -0.06 -14.76
C GLU A 234 8.41 -0.33 -14.01
N GLY A 235 7.91 -1.56 -14.09
CA GLY A 235 6.83 -2.06 -13.24
C GLY A 235 7.26 -3.33 -12.53
N THR A 236 6.55 -3.72 -11.48
CA THR A 236 6.77 -4.97 -10.78
C THR A 236 5.57 -5.90 -10.93
N LEU A 237 5.83 -7.07 -11.51
CA LEU A 237 4.88 -8.16 -11.63
C LEU A 237 4.97 -9.05 -10.39
N PHE A 238 3.84 -9.19 -9.70
CA PHE A 238 3.61 -10.18 -8.67
C PHE A 238 2.92 -11.39 -9.27
N THR A 239 3.39 -12.59 -8.91
CA THR A 239 2.68 -13.84 -9.17
C THR A 239 2.54 -14.62 -7.87
N PHE A 240 1.30 -14.89 -7.46
CA PHE A 240 0.97 -15.82 -6.40
C PHE A 240 0.50 -17.13 -7.05
N PRO A 241 1.36 -18.17 -7.16
CA PRO A 241 1.09 -19.30 -8.05
C PRO A 241 -0.11 -20.17 -7.65
N GLN A 242 -0.50 -20.14 -6.37
CA GLN A 242 -1.52 -21.01 -5.78
C GLN A 242 -2.62 -20.26 -5.02
N ALA A 243 -2.90 -19.01 -5.41
CA ALA A 243 -3.81 -18.13 -4.66
C ALA A 243 -5.29 -18.21 -5.06
N ALA A 244 -5.62 -18.72 -6.25
CA ALA A 244 -7.01 -18.86 -6.70
C ALA A 244 -7.31 -20.29 -7.16
N HIS A 245 -8.60 -20.64 -7.13
CA HIS A 245 -9.11 -21.93 -7.59
C HIS A 245 -10.37 -21.71 -8.44
N THR A 246 -10.49 -22.42 -9.55
CA THR A 246 -11.73 -22.46 -10.34
C THR A 246 -12.84 -23.22 -9.61
N PRO A 247 -14.12 -23.10 -10.02
CA PRO A 247 -15.18 -23.96 -9.50
C PRO A 247 -14.93 -25.46 -9.69
N GLY A 248 -14.08 -25.85 -10.66
CA GLY A 248 -13.64 -27.22 -10.89
C GLY A 248 -12.44 -27.67 -10.04
N GLY A 249 -11.91 -26.81 -9.17
CA GLY A 249 -10.78 -27.12 -8.28
C GLY A 249 -9.39 -26.93 -8.90
N GLU A 250 -9.31 -26.50 -10.17
CA GLU A 250 -8.03 -26.16 -10.81
C GLU A 250 -7.42 -24.91 -10.16
N THR A 251 -6.14 -24.99 -9.79
CA THR A 251 -5.40 -23.87 -9.21
C THR A 251 -5.00 -22.88 -10.30
N LEU A 252 -5.37 -21.61 -10.14
CA LEU A 252 -4.96 -20.52 -11.01
C LEU A 252 -3.98 -19.58 -10.30
N PRO A 253 -2.92 -19.12 -10.98
CA PRO A 253 -2.08 -18.05 -10.46
C PRO A 253 -2.89 -16.76 -10.38
N VAL A 254 -2.72 -16.01 -9.30
CA VAL A 254 -3.18 -14.62 -9.22
C VAL A 254 -1.99 -13.72 -9.54
N ARG A 255 -2.13 -12.83 -10.51
CA ARG A 255 -1.06 -11.90 -10.90
C ARG A 255 -1.51 -10.46 -10.80
N PHE A 256 -0.62 -9.59 -10.35
CA PHE A 256 -0.80 -8.15 -10.33
C PHE A 256 0.44 -7.47 -10.87
N LEU A 257 0.26 -6.45 -11.72
CA LEU A 257 1.31 -5.55 -12.13
C LEU A 257 1.09 -4.21 -11.42
N LEU A 258 2.11 -3.79 -10.68
CA LEU A 258 2.19 -2.52 -9.97
C LEU A 258 3.25 -1.63 -10.64
N TRP A 259 2.90 -0.39 -10.93
CA TRP A 259 3.85 0.59 -11.47
C TRP A 259 3.43 2.00 -11.07
N HIS A 260 4.23 2.98 -11.41
CA HIS A 260 3.92 4.39 -11.17
C HIS A 260 4.41 5.27 -12.32
N ASP A 261 3.99 6.53 -12.27
CA ASP A 261 4.65 7.65 -12.95
C ASP A 261 4.99 8.76 -11.94
N GLU A 262 5.01 10.03 -12.37
CA GLU A 262 5.28 11.19 -11.51
C GLU A 262 4.09 11.61 -10.63
N ALA A 263 2.88 11.14 -10.94
CA ALA A 263 1.64 11.57 -10.29
C ALA A 263 0.87 10.44 -9.60
N PHE A 264 0.89 9.22 -10.18
CA PHE A 264 0.04 8.11 -9.74
C PHE A 264 0.80 6.80 -9.54
N LEU A 265 0.29 6.02 -8.58
CA LEU A 265 0.50 4.59 -8.42
C LEU A 265 -0.66 3.83 -9.09
N TYR A 266 -0.34 2.75 -9.78
CA TYR A 266 -1.29 1.93 -10.55
C TYR A 266 -1.15 0.46 -10.21
N VAL A 267 -2.28 -0.25 -10.07
CA VAL A 267 -2.30 -1.72 -10.00
C VAL A 267 -3.36 -2.30 -10.91
N ILE A 268 -2.97 -3.30 -11.70
CA ILE A 268 -3.89 -4.09 -12.53
C ILE A 268 -3.60 -5.58 -12.39
N GLY A 269 -4.63 -6.41 -12.28
CA GLY A 269 -4.43 -7.86 -12.15
C GLY A 269 -5.62 -8.65 -11.66
N GLY A 270 -5.45 -9.96 -11.54
CA GLY A 270 -6.48 -10.89 -11.12
C GLY A 270 -6.08 -12.36 -11.22
N PRO A 271 -6.98 -13.30 -10.86
CA PRO A 271 -6.85 -14.72 -11.15
C PRO A 271 -6.74 -14.97 -12.67
N GLY A 272 -5.83 -15.84 -13.09
CA GLY A 272 -5.66 -16.17 -14.51
C GLY A 272 -5.10 -15.04 -15.38
N ALA A 273 -4.68 -13.91 -14.78
CA ALA A 273 -4.17 -12.77 -15.52
C ALA A 273 -2.85 -13.08 -16.24
N GLU A 274 -2.82 -12.83 -17.55
CA GLU A 274 -1.65 -13.07 -18.40
C GLU A 274 -0.64 -11.91 -18.37
N PRO A 275 0.65 -12.15 -18.07
CA PRO A 275 1.65 -11.08 -17.92
C PRO A 275 1.73 -10.13 -19.11
N GLY A 276 1.69 -10.66 -20.34
CA GLY A 276 1.75 -9.88 -21.57
C GLY A 276 0.59 -8.88 -21.70
N ARG A 277 -0.61 -9.23 -21.20
CA ARG A 277 -1.78 -8.34 -21.17
C ARG A 277 -1.63 -7.23 -20.14
N LEU A 278 -1.19 -7.56 -18.93
CA LEU A 278 -0.93 -6.57 -17.88
C LEU A 278 0.10 -5.53 -18.35
N ILE A 279 1.20 -6.00 -18.96
CA ILE A 279 2.25 -5.15 -19.55
C ILE A 279 1.71 -4.29 -20.69
N ALA A 280 0.87 -4.84 -21.58
CA ALA A 280 0.27 -4.09 -22.68
C ALA A 280 -0.65 -2.96 -22.19
N TRP A 281 -1.49 -3.21 -21.17
CA TRP A 281 -2.33 -2.19 -20.55
C TRP A 281 -1.49 -1.11 -19.84
N ALA A 282 -0.49 -1.50 -19.06
CA ALA A 282 0.36 -0.55 -18.35
C ALA A 282 1.16 0.35 -19.30
N ARG A 283 1.61 -0.18 -20.45
CA ARG A 283 2.25 0.62 -21.53
C ARG A 283 1.30 1.59 -22.22
N ALA A 284 0.00 1.29 -22.28
CA ALA A 284 -1.00 2.19 -22.86
C ALA A 284 -1.41 3.34 -21.91
N ILE A 285 -1.30 3.13 -20.60
CA ILE A 285 -1.56 4.13 -19.57
C ILE A 285 -0.34 5.05 -19.43
N ARG A 286 -0.45 6.23 -20.04
CA ARG A 286 0.52 7.33 -19.97
C ARG A 286 0.15 8.32 -18.90
#